data_AF-A0A1F7HUF3-F1
#
_entry.id   AF-A0A1F7HUF3-F1
#
_cell.length_a   1.000
_cell.length_b   1.000
_cell.length_c   1.000
_cell.angle_alpha   90.00
_cell.angle_beta   90.00
_cell.angle_gamma   90.00
#
_symmetry.space_group_name_H-M   'P 1'
#
loop_
_entity.id
_entity.type
_entity.pdbx_description
1 polymer ?
#
loop_
_entity_poly.entity_id
_entity_poly.type
_entity_poly.pdbx_seq_one_letter_code
_entity_poly.pdbx_strand_id
1 'polypeptide(L)' 'MGSQEEVAKRFKKARKEIGLTQLEVADKANVSVNYYARIERGEVSPSLETLKDIMRILKIKTLKISNP' A
#
# COMPACT_ATOMS: atom_id res chain seq x y z
N MET A 1 -3.36 17.25 -6.65
CA MET A 1 -3.50 16.18 -5.64
C MET A 1 -3.47 14.88 -6.41
N GLY A 2 -2.32 14.20 -6.37
CA GLY A 2 -1.96 13.19 -7.36
C GLY A 2 -2.55 11.81 -7.05
N SER A 3 -2.61 10.97 -8.07
CA SER A 3 -3.07 9.59 -8.00
C SER A 3 -2.34 8.72 -6.95
N GLN A 4 -1.11 9.09 -6.59
CA GLN A 4 -0.32 8.42 -5.56
C GLN A 4 -0.90 8.56 -4.14
N GLU A 5 -1.50 9.71 -3.81
CA GLU A 5 -2.10 9.94 -2.49
C GLU A 5 -3.37 9.09 -2.30
N GLU A 6 -4.12 8.87 -3.38
CA GLU A 6 -5.33 8.03 -3.38
C GLU A 6 -4.97 6.55 -3.20
N VAL A 7 -3.91 6.08 -3.85
CA VAL A 7 -3.36 4.72 -3.64
C VAL A 7 -2.92 4.52 -2.19
N ALA A 8 -2.17 5.48 -1.63
CA ALA A 8 -1.70 5.42 -0.24
C ALA A 8 -2.87 5.33 0.77
N LYS A 9 -3.90 6.17 0.59
CA LYS A 9 -5.12 6.14 1.40
C LYS A 9 -5.84 4.80 1.29
N ARG A 10 -5.90 4.22 0.09
CA ARG A 10 -6.54 2.94 -0.14
C ARG A 10 -5.81 1.78 0.53
N PHE A 11 -4.47 1.76 0.50
CA PHE A 11 -3.68 0.76 1.22
C PHE A 11 -3.90 0.84 2.72
N LYS A 12 -3.82 2.05 3.29
CA LYS A 12 -4.09 2.27 4.71
C LYS A 12 -5.49 1.84 5.11
N LYS A 13 -6.50 2.12 4.28
CA LYS A 13 -7.89 1.71 4.51
C LYS A 13 -8.03 0.19 4.49
N ALA A 14 -7.60 -0.46 3.40
CA ALA A 14 -7.71 -1.92 3.25
C ALA A 14 -6.97 -2.67 4.36
N ARG A 15 -5.76 -2.22 4.74
CA ARG A 15 -5.02 -2.79 5.86
C ARG A 15 -5.81 -2.77 7.16
N LYS A 16 -6.40 -1.62 7.49
CA LYS A 16 -7.22 -1.47 8.71
C LYS A 16 -8.48 -2.34 8.66
N GLU A 17 -9.12 -2.46 7.50
CA GLU A 17 -10.32 -3.30 7.32
C GLU A 17 -10.05 -4.79 7.56
N ILE A 18 -8.85 -5.27 7.23
CA ILE A 18 -8.45 -6.66 7.46
C ILE A 18 -7.66 -6.87 8.77
N GLY A 19 -7.56 -5.83 9.61
CA GLY A 19 -6.98 -5.93 10.97
C GLY A 19 -5.46 -6.08 11.03
N LEU A 20 -4.72 -5.80 9.95
CA LEU A 20 -3.26 -5.93 9.95
C LEU A 20 -2.56 -4.65 10.46
N THR A 21 -1.44 -4.82 11.12
CA THR A 21 -0.48 -3.77 11.47
C THR A 21 0.42 -3.44 10.27
N GLN A 22 1.10 -2.29 10.33
CA GLN A 22 2.09 -1.93 9.30
C GLN A 22 3.28 -2.90 9.29
N LEU A 23 3.66 -3.43 10.46
CA LEU A 23 4.71 -4.43 10.59
C LEU A 23 4.33 -5.73 9.86
N GLU A 24 3.12 -6.23 10.06
CA GLU A 24 2.67 -7.48 9.43
C GLU A 24 2.59 -7.38 7.91
N VAL A 25 2.18 -6.23 7.37
CA VAL A 25 2.17 -6.04 5.91
C VAL A 25 3.59 -5.94 5.37
N ALA A 26 4.47 -5.22 6.07
CA ALA A 26 5.86 -5.06 5.68
C ALA A 26 6.61 -6.41 5.67
N ASP A 27 6.42 -7.21 6.72
CA ASP A 27 6.99 -8.55 6.84
C ASP A 27 6.51 -9.48 5.70
N LYS A 28 5.18 -9.53 5.47
CA LYS A 28 4.60 -10.31 4.36
C LYS A 28 5.03 -9.84 2.96
N ALA A 29 5.36 -8.56 2.82
CA ALA A 29 5.83 -7.98 1.57
C ALA A 29 7.36 -7.97 1.45
N ASN A 30 8.08 -8.54 2.43
CA ASN A 30 9.55 -8.55 2.51
C ASN A 30 10.17 -7.15 2.36
N VAL A 31 9.62 -6.16 3.07
CA VAL A 31 10.13 -4.79 3.11
C VAL A 31 10.24 -4.28 4.54
N SER A 32 10.98 -3.19 4.75
CA SER A 32 11.02 -2.56 6.07
C SER A 32 9.68 -1.91 6.44
N VAL A 33 9.33 -1.95 7.72
CA VAL A 33 8.12 -1.27 8.26
C VAL A 33 8.13 0.23 7.95
N ASN A 34 9.31 0.88 7.99
CA ASN A 34 9.45 2.28 7.66
C ASN A 34 9.11 2.54 6.18
N TYR A 35 9.62 1.69 5.27
CA TYR A 35 9.29 1.80 3.85
C TYR A 35 7.78 1.67 3.60
N TYR A 36 7.13 0.65 4.19
CA TYR A 36 5.68 0.49 4.07
C TYR A 36 4.90 1.68 4.68
N ALA A 37 5.36 2.23 5.81
CA ALA A 37 4.74 3.42 6.40
C ALA A 37 4.85 4.66 5.50
N ARG A 38 5.99 4.86 4.80
CA ARG A 38 6.17 5.93 3.81
C ARG A 38 5.24 5.76 2.61
N ILE A 39 5.00 4.51 2.17
CA ILE A 39 4.02 4.19 1.12
C ILE A 39 2.61 4.63 1.58
N GLU A 40 2.17 4.28 2.79
CA GLU A 40 0.85 4.67 3.31
C GLU A 40 0.67 6.18 3.52
N ARG A 41 1.77 6.94 3.58
CA ARG A 41 1.76 8.41 3.61
C ARG A 41 1.88 9.05 2.22
N GLY A 42 2.06 8.26 1.16
CA GLY A 42 2.24 8.74 -0.21
C GLY A 42 3.59 9.40 -0.46
N GLU A 43 4.58 9.20 0.41
CA GLU A 43 5.92 9.81 0.31
C GLU A 43 6.83 9.10 -0.69
N VAL A 44 6.55 7.83 -0.97
CA VAL A 44 7.29 7.00 -1.92
C VAL A 44 6.33 6.14 -2.72
N SER A 45 6.74 5.79 -3.93
CA SER A 45 6.05 4.78 -4.75
C SER A 45 6.81 3.45 -4.64
N PRO A 46 6.12 2.32 -4.36
CA PRO A 46 6.75 1.01 -4.40
C PRO A 46 7.16 0.59 -5.80
N SER A 47 8.08 -0.38 -5.90
CA SER A 47 8.31 -1.09 -7.17
C SER A 47 7.03 -1.83 -7.60
N LEU A 48 6.95 -2.21 -8.88
CA LEU A 48 5.80 -2.98 -9.39
C LEU A 48 5.63 -4.33 -8.66
N GLU A 49 6.73 -4.97 -8.27
CA GLU A 49 6.71 -6.23 -7.53
C GLU A 49 6.16 -6.03 -6.12
N THR A 50 6.71 -5.09 -5.36
CA THR A 50 6.22 -4.76 -4.01
C THR A 50 4.77 -4.29 -4.05
N LEU A 51 4.38 -3.54 -5.08
CA LEU A 51 2.99 -3.11 -5.28
C LEU A 51 2.05 -4.31 -5.42
N LYS A 52 2.41 -5.30 -6.25
CA LYS A 52 1.63 -6.53 -6.43
C LYS A 52 1.53 -7.33 -5.14
N ASP A 53 2.61 -7.42 -4.37
CA ASP A 53 2.62 -8.13 -3.10
C ASP A 53 1.70 -7.46 -2.07
N ILE A 54 1.82 -6.14 -1.91
CA ILE A 54 0.93 -5.35 -1.04
C ILE A 54 -0.52 -5.53 -1.48
N MET A 55 -0.83 -5.44 -2.78
CA MET A 55 -2.18 -5.66 -3.29
C MET A 55 -2.72 -7.05 -2.95
N ARG A 56 -1.89 -8.10 -3.06
CA ARG A 56 -2.26 -9.47 -2.71
C ARG A 56 -2.55 -9.61 -1.21
N ILE A 57 -1.66 -9.08 -0.36
CA ILE A 57 -1.79 -9.12 1.12
C ILE A 57 -3.05 -8.40 1.57
N LEU A 58 -3.32 -7.22 0.98
CA LEU A 58 -4.46 -6.38 1.33
C LEU A 58 -5.76 -6.76 0.60
N LYS A 59 -5.77 -7.86 -0.19
CA LYS A 59 -6.93 -8.32 -0.97
C LYS A 59 -7.49 -7.26 -1.94
N ILE A 60 -6.62 -6.40 -2.49
CA ILE A 60 -6.98 -5.36 -3.46
C ILE A 60 -6.83 -5.91 -4.87
N LYS A 61 -7.94 -6.00 -5.61
CA LYS A 61 -7.96 -6.56 -6.98
C LYS A 61 -7.51 -5.57 -8.07
N THR A 62 -7.83 -4.28 -7.91
CA THR A 62 -7.55 -3.25 -8.91
C THR A 62 -7.19 -1.95 -8.21
N LEU A 63 -6.21 -1.21 -8.70
CA LEU A 63 -5.99 0.18 -8.31
C LEU A 63 -6.63 1.05 -9.38
N LYS A 64 -7.73 1.74 -9.05
CA LYS A 64 -8.25 2.80 -9.91
C LYS A 64 -7.37 4.01 -9.65
N ILE A 65 -6.51 4.30 -10.59
CA ILE A 65 -5.68 5.50 -10.62
C ILE A 65 -6.50 6.46 -11.48
N SER A 66 -7.24 7.36 -10.84
CA SER A 66 -7.94 8.42 -11.57
C SER A 66 -6.86 9.37 -12.10
N ASN A 67 -6.57 9.30 -13.40
CA ASN A 67 -5.82 10.36 -14.07
C ASN A 67 -6.81 11.51 -14.34
N PRO A 68 -6.50 12.77 -14.00
CA PRO A 68 -7.23 13.90 -14.57
C PRO A 68 -7.09 13.95 -16.09
#